data_AF-A0A1F9WQ96-F1
#
_entry.id   AF-A0A1F9WQ96-F1
#
_cell.length_a   1.000
_cell.length_b   1.000
_cell.length_c   1.000
_cell.angle_alpha   90.00
_cell.angle_beta   90.00
_cell.angle_gamma   90.00
#
_symmetry.space_group_name_H-M   'P 1'
#
loop_
_entity.id
_entity.type
_entity.pdbx_description
1 polymer ?
#
loop_
_entity_poly.entity_id
_entity_poly.type
_entity_poly.pdbx_seq_one_letter_code
_entity_poly.pdbx_strand_id
1 'polypeptide(L)'
;MSKNNSRRFVVYIIVALVMAFLFGNTGFRTLVRRYWELHKLNGQFGDLKKENRLLRKEVYLLENDKSYIEHIARKELGLVSPGEVEYRFKK
;
A
#
# COMPACT_ATOMS: atom_id res chain seq x y z
N MET A 1 -57.42 -3.85 -27.30
CA MET A 1 -56.01 -3.78 -27.72
C MET A 1 -55.12 -3.03 -26.68
N SER A 2 -55.24 -3.29 -25.37
CA SER A 2 -54.59 -2.45 -24.33
C SER A 2 -53.95 -3.22 -23.15
N LYS A 3 -53.92 -4.56 -23.17
CA LYS A 3 -53.41 -5.34 -22.02
C LYS A 3 -51.87 -5.41 -21.98
N ASN A 4 -51.20 -5.35 -23.14
CA ASN A 4 -49.75 -5.52 -23.23
C ASN A 4 -48.96 -4.25 -22.86
N ASN A 5 -49.52 -3.08 -23.16
CA ASN A 5 -48.87 -1.79 -22.86
C ASN A 5 -48.84 -1.52 -21.35
N SER A 6 -49.89 -1.90 -20.63
CA SER A 6 -49.94 -1.78 -19.16
C SER A 6 -48.88 -2.65 -18.48
N ARG A 7 -48.67 -3.89 -18.97
CA ARG A 7 -47.59 -4.77 -18.47
C ARG A 7 -46.20 -4.18 -18.71
N ARG A 8 -45.96 -3.60 -19.89
CA ARG A 8 -44.69 -2.90 -20.20
C ARG A 8 -44.48 -1.68 -19.31
N PHE A 9 -45.54 -0.92 -19.05
CA PHE A 9 -45.50 0.25 -18.17
C PHE A 9 -45.11 -0.12 -16.74
N VAL A 10 -45.66 -1.21 -16.21
CA VAL A 10 -45.30 -1.74 -14.89
C VAL A 10 -43.83 -2.14 -14.84
N VAL A 11 -43.30 -2.80 -15.88
CA VAL A 11 -41.88 -3.15 -15.96
C VAL A 11 -41.01 -1.90 -15.96
N TYR A 12 -41.36 -0.87 -16.73
CA TYR A 12 -40.61 0.39 -16.74
C TYR A 12 -40.59 1.08 -15.37
N ILE A 13 -41.72 1.08 -14.65
CA ILE A 13 -41.79 1.63 -13.29
C ILE A 13 -40.89 0.85 -12.32
N ILE A 14 -40.91 -0.48 -12.39
CA ILE A 14 -40.06 -1.33 -11.53
C ILE A 14 -38.58 -1.05 -11.83
N VAL A 15 -38.18 -0.98 -13.10
CA VAL A 15 -36.81 -0.66 -13.49
C VAL A 15 -36.41 0.74 -13.01
N ALA A 16 -37.30 1.72 -13.14
CA ALA A 16 -37.05 3.08 -12.67
C ALA A 16 -36.87 3.15 -11.14
N LEU A 17 -37.66 2.39 -10.38
CA LEU A 17 -37.52 2.30 -8.91
C LEU A 17 -36.21 1.62 -8.49
N VAL A 18 -35.82 0.54 -9.17
CA VAL A 18 -34.52 -0.12 -8.93
C VAL A 18 -33.36 0.83 -9.23
N MET A 19 -33.42 1.54 -10.36
CA MET A 19 -32.44 2.57 -10.70
C MET A 19 -32.42 3.68 -9.64
N ALA A 20 -33.57 4.21 -9.25
CA ALA A 20 -33.65 5.24 -8.20
C ALA A 20 -33.11 4.75 -6.85
N PHE A 21 -33.29 3.47 -6.50
CA PHE A 21 -32.69 2.89 -5.30
C PHE A 21 -31.17 2.75 -5.41
N LEU A 22 -30.65 2.29 -6.56
CA LEU A 22 -29.22 2.13 -6.82
C LEU A 22 -28.49 3.47 -6.93
N PHE A 23 -29.13 4.49 -7.52
CA PHE A 23 -28.57 5.82 -7.73
C PHE A 23 -28.88 6.81 -6.59
N GLY A 24 -30.01 6.65 -5.91
CA GLY A 24 -30.44 7.50 -4.80
C GLY A 24 -29.77 7.15 -3.47
N ASN A 25 -29.31 5.90 -3.32
CA ASN A 25 -28.57 5.50 -2.13
C ASN A 25 -27.06 5.59 -2.39
N THR A 26 -26.45 6.70 -1.94
CA THR A 26 -24.98 6.88 -1.89
C THR A 26 -24.26 5.73 -1.16
N GLY A 27 -24.99 4.88 -0.43
CA GLY A 27 -24.50 3.69 0.25
C GLY A 27 -23.72 2.73 -0.65
N PHE A 28 -24.20 2.37 -1.85
CA PHE A 28 -23.49 1.37 -2.68
C PHE A 28 -22.13 1.86 -3.17
N ARG A 29 -22.07 3.09 -3.69
CA ARG A 29 -20.80 3.72 -4.11
C ARG A 29 -19.84 3.88 -2.93
N THR A 30 -20.37 4.23 -1.77
CA THR A 30 -19.58 4.38 -0.54
C THR A 30 -19.04 3.04 -0.04
N LEU A 31 -19.83 1.96 -0.12
CA LEU A 31 -19.39 0.62 0.25
C LEU A 31 -18.28 0.12 -0.66
N VAL A 32 -18.41 0.29 -1.98
CA VAL A 32 -17.36 -0.07 -2.92
C VAL A 32 -16.10 0.75 -2.65
N ARG A 33 -16.21 2.07 -2.46
CA ARG A 33 -15.05 2.92 -2.14
C ARG A 33 -14.36 2.47 -0.86
N ARG A 34 -15.13 2.22 0.21
CA ARG A 34 -14.61 1.73 1.50
C ARG A 34 -13.93 0.38 1.38
N TYR A 35 -14.48 -0.54 0.57
CA TYR A 35 -13.86 -1.83 0.32
C TYR A 35 -12.47 -1.67 -0.33
N TRP A 36 -12.36 -0.83 -1.35
CA TRP A 36 -11.08 -0.54 -2.00
C TRP A 36 -10.09 0.18 -1.09
N GLU A 37 -10.56 1.15 -0.28
CA GLU A 37 -9.74 1.85 0.71
C GLU A 37 -9.19 0.88 1.77
N LEU A 38 -10.02 -0.02 2.29
CA LEU A 38 -9.59 -1.06 3.23
C LEU A 38 -8.56 -1.99 2.61
N HIS A 39 -8.75 -2.41 1.36
CA HIS A 39 -7.79 -3.27 0.68
C HIS A 39 -6.44 -2.58 0.49
N LYS A 40 -6.46 -1.31 0.06
CA LYS A 40 -5.25 -0.50 -0.08
C LYS A 40 -4.53 -0.32 1.26
N LEU A 41 -5.27 0.00 2.32
CA LEU A 41 -4.72 0.25 3.64
C LEU A 41 -4.12 -1.03 4.25
N ASN A 42 -4.75 -2.19 4.02
CA ASN A 42 -4.20 -3.48 4.43
C ASN A 42 -2.89 -3.82 3.69
N GLY A 43 -2.81 -3.52 2.39
CA GLY A 43 -1.57 -3.65 1.63
C GLY A 43 -0.44 -2.80 2.22
N GLN A 44 -0.72 -1.51 2.43
CA GLN A 44 0.24 -0.58 3.04
C GLN A 44 0.67 -1.02 4.44
N PHE A 45 -0.26 -1.52 5.27
CA PHE A 45 0.05 -2.03 6.60
C PHE A 45 1.00 -3.24 6.54
N GLY A 46 0.81 -4.14 5.56
CA GLY A 46 1.71 -5.27 5.33
C GLY A 46 3.13 -4.83 4.97
N ASP A 47 3.26 -3.83 4.10
CA ASP A 47 4.55 -3.29 3.67
C ASP A 47 5.25 -2.54 4.79
N LEU A 48 4.56 -1.64 5.50
CA LEU A 48 5.11 -0.95 6.67
C LEU A 48 5.55 -1.94 7.75
N LYS A 49 4.79 -3.03 7.97
CA LYS A 49 5.18 -4.05 8.96
C LYS A 49 6.44 -4.80 8.52
N LYS A 50 6.66 -5.01 7.22
CA LYS A 50 7.91 -5.61 6.71
C LYS A 50 9.08 -4.66 6.89
N GLU A 51 8.92 -3.42 6.47
CA GLU A 51 9.94 -2.37 6.61
C GLU A 51 10.35 -2.18 8.07
N ASN A 52 9.36 -2.10 8.98
CA ASN A 52 9.63 -1.98 10.41
C ASN A 52 10.44 -3.17 10.96
N ARG A 53 10.19 -4.40 10.49
CA ARG A 53 10.99 -5.57 10.89
C ARG A 53 12.42 -5.50 10.37
N LEU A 54 12.62 -5.04 9.15
CA LEU A 54 13.96 -4.87 8.56
C LEU A 54 14.75 -3.80 9.32
N LEU A 55 14.15 -2.63 9.54
CA LEU A 55 14.77 -1.54 10.28
C LEU A 55 15.13 -1.94 11.70
N ARG A 56 14.26 -2.67 12.40
CA ARG A 56 14.57 -3.20 13.74
C ARG A 56 15.75 -4.16 13.73
N LYS A 57 15.86 -5.01 12.71
CA LYS A 57 17.00 -5.92 12.55
C LYS A 57 18.28 -5.14 12.27
N GLU A 58 18.20 -4.10 11.45
CA GLU A 58 19.33 -3.23 11.14
C GLU A 58 19.81 -2.47 12.38
N VAL A 59 18.90 -1.88 13.16
CA VAL A 59 19.23 -1.25 14.45
C VAL A 59 19.91 -2.27 15.38
N TYR A 60 19.38 -3.49 15.50
CA TYR A 60 20.02 -4.52 16.32
C TYR A 60 21.44 -4.85 15.88
N LEU A 61 21.67 -4.98 14.57
CA LEU A 61 23.01 -5.23 14.02
C LEU A 61 23.95 -4.05 14.27
N LEU A 62 23.46 -2.82 14.11
CA LEU A 62 24.24 -1.62 14.42
C LEU A 62 24.57 -1.51 15.91
N GLU A 63 23.67 -1.89 16.82
CA GLU A 63 23.95 -1.78 18.26
C GLU A 63 24.85 -2.89 18.79
N ASN A 64 24.73 -4.11 18.25
CA ASN A 64 25.34 -5.31 18.83
C ASN A 64 26.52 -5.86 18.03
N ASP A 65 26.69 -5.46 16.76
CA ASP A 65 27.75 -5.95 15.89
C ASP A 65 28.69 -4.79 15.45
N LYS A 66 29.82 -4.67 16.14
CA LYS A 66 30.86 -3.69 15.82
C LYS A 66 31.45 -3.89 14.42
N SER A 67 31.55 -5.14 13.95
CA SER A 67 32.07 -5.43 12.61
C SER A 67 31.10 -4.97 11.53
N TYR A 68 29.79 -5.08 11.78
CA TYR A 68 28.76 -4.54 10.90
C TYR A 68 28.82 -3.01 10.81
N ILE A 69 29.00 -2.30 11.93
CA ILE A 69 29.21 -0.84 11.93
C ILE A 69 30.46 -0.46 11.13
N GLU A 70 31.60 -1.12 11.38
CA GLU A 70 32.85 -0.85 10.65
C GLU A 70 32.70 -1.11 9.15
N HIS A 71 31.96 -2.14 8.76
CA HIS A 71 31.68 -2.43 7.36
C HIS A 71 30.87 -1.31 6.69
N ILE A 72 29.80 -0.81 7.35
CA ILE A 72 29.02 0.32 6.83
C ILE A 72 29.86 1.61 6.80
N ALA A 73 30.65 1.88 7.84
CA ALA A 73 31.54 3.03 7.90
C ALA A 73 32.57 3.02 6.74
N ARG A 74 33.15 1.86 6.43
CA ARG A 74 34.08 1.70 5.30
C ARG A 74 33.38 1.82 3.95
N LYS A 75 32.19 1.24 3.80
CA LYS A 75 31.49 1.13 2.51
C LYS A 75 30.70 2.39 2.12
N GLU A 76 29.95 2.97 3.05
CA GLU A 76 29.07 4.10 2.78
C GLU A 76 29.73 5.45 3.09
N LEU A 77 30.60 5.50 4.10
CA LEU A 77 31.25 6.74 4.54
C LEU A 77 32.71 6.85 4.08
N GLY A 78 33.28 5.80 3.48
CA GLY A 78 34.68 5.78 3.05
C GLY A 78 35.67 5.94 4.20
N LEU A 79 35.26 5.62 5.43
CA LEU A 79 36.08 5.79 6.62
C LEU A 79 37.15 4.68 6.68
N VAL A 80 38.39 5.08 6.95
CA VAL A 80 39.55 4.20 7.10
C VAL A 80 39.97 4.21 8.56
N SER A 81 40.33 3.05 9.13
CA SER A 81 40.74 2.99 10.54
C SER A 81 42.04 3.77 10.78
N PRO A 82 42.29 4.30 12.00
CA PRO A 82 43.53 4.99 12.31
C PRO A 82 44.74 4.08 12.01
N GLY A 83 45.54 4.44 10.99
CA GLY A 83 46.70 3.67 10.54
C GLY A 83 46.52 2.87 9.24
N GLU A 84 45.33 2.85 8.63
CA GLU A 84 45.12 2.26 7.31
C GLU A 84 45.43 3.27 6.18
N VAL A 85 46.11 2.84 5.11
CA VAL A 85 46.48 3.66 3.95
C VAL A 85 45.58 3.31 2.76
N GLU A 86 44.79 4.27 2.28
CA GLU A 86 43.94 4.11 1.11
C GLU A 86 44.79 4.11 -0.18
N TYR A 87 44.83 2.99 -0.90
CA TYR A 87 45.46 2.92 -2.23
C TYR A 87 44.45 3.29 -3.33
N ARG A 88 44.48 4.54 -3.81
CA ARG A 88 43.75 4.92 -5.04
C ARG A 88 44.60 4.66 -6.28
N PHE A 89 44.20 3.66 -7.07
CA PHE A 89 44.77 3.45 -8.39
C PHE A 89 44.17 4.48 -9.37
N LYS A 90 45.01 5.39 -9.89
CA LYS A 90 44.62 6.24 -11.03
C LYS A 90 44.51 5.36 -12.27
N LYS A 91 43.42 5.52 -13.01
CA LYS A 91 43.26 4.96 -14.35
C LYS A 91 44.10 5.72 -15.37
#